data_AF-Q6Y5M4-F1
#
_entry.id   AF-Q6Y5M4-F1
#
_cell.length_a   1.000
_cell.length_b   1.000
_cell.length_c   1.000
_cell.angle_alpha   90.00
_cell.angle_beta   90.00
_cell.angle_gamma   90.00
#
_symmetry.space_group_name_H-M   'P 1'
#
loop_
_entity.id
_entity.type
_entity.pdbx_description
1 polymer ?
#
loop_
_entity_poly.entity_id
_entity_poly.type
_entity_poly.pdbx_seq_one_letter_code
_entity_poly.pdbx_strand_id
1 'polypeptide(L)'
;HSMIGRTEYQNVSGTRCATDFVELPSILMEHFLNSRTVLSLFDLEGTHALSQINHIPEDPCNSIDTYSQILLALLDQVYHSPSVLDNSSFSTTHELADLHNTKGLIPHVAGTSFQTQFGHLFGYGATYYSYLFDRAIASRVWKEVFKKNPLSREL
;
A
#
# COMPACT_ATOMS: atom_id res chain seq x y z
N HIS A 1 5.87 15.41 -1.27
CA HIS A 1 6.73 14.75 -2.28
C HIS A 1 7.00 15.67 -3.47
N SER A 2 5.99 16.01 -4.28
CA SER A 2 6.20 16.70 -5.57
C SER A 2 6.75 18.13 -5.51
N MET A 3 6.21 18.96 -4.61
CA MET A 3 6.55 20.40 -4.56
C MET A 3 7.83 20.71 -3.78
N ILE A 4 8.15 19.89 -2.79
CA ILE A 4 9.28 20.11 -1.87
C ILE A 4 10.54 19.37 -2.29
N GLY A 5 10.44 18.42 -3.23
CA GLY A 5 11.58 17.74 -3.82
C GLY A 5 12.43 18.74 -4.62
N ARG A 6 13.71 18.85 -4.28
CA ARG A 6 14.66 19.75 -4.93
C ARG A 6 15.70 18.92 -5.66
N THR A 7 15.55 18.80 -6.98
CA THR A 7 16.51 18.11 -7.85
C THR A 7 16.89 19.01 -9.02
N GLU A 8 18.09 18.84 -9.54
CA GLU A 8 18.57 19.61 -10.70
C GLU A 8 17.99 19.09 -12.03
N TYR A 9 17.62 17.81 -12.07
CA TYR A 9 17.15 17.15 -13.29
C TYR A 9 15.68 16.75 -13.22
N GLN A 10 14.97 16.92 -14.34
CA GLN A 10 13.54 16.65 -14.46
C GLN A 10 13.19 15.16 -14.35
N ASN A 11 14.06 14.26 -14.79
CA ASN A 11 13.83 12.81 -14.77
C ASN A 11 13.84 12.22 -13.35
N VAL A 12 14.34 12.95 -12.36
CA VAL A 12 14.33 12.58 -10.93
C VAL A 12 13.52 13.56 -10.08
N SER A 13 12.77 14.47 -10.70
CA SER A 13 11.99 15.46 -9.98
C SER A 13 10.61 14.95 -9.58
N GLY A 14 10.10 15.49 -8.47
CA GLY A 14 8.78 15.18 -7.95
C GLY A 14 8.73 13.79 -7.32
N THR A 15 7.82 12.95 -7.80
CA THR A 15 7.63 11.56 -7.33
C THR A 15 8.43 10.54 -8.15
N ARG A 16 9.36 11.00 -9.00
CA ARG A 16 10.22 10.13 -9.82
C ARG A 16 11.39 9.60 -8.98
N CYS A 17 11.07 8.73 -8.03
CA CYS A 17 12.03 7.98 -7.21
C CYS A 17 11.92 6.48 -7.52
N ALA A 18 12.64 5.66 -6.75
CA ALA A 18 12.48 4.22 -6.82
C ALA A 18 11.03 3.82 -6.47
N THR A 19 10.44 2.93 -7.27
CA THR A 19 9.01 2.56 -7.16
C THR A 19 8.68 1.93 -5.80
N ASP A 20 9.65 1.30 -5.15
CA ASP A 20 9.57 0.73 -3.81
C ASP A 20 9.72 1.75 -2.67
N PHE A 21 9.76 3.05 -2.99
CA PHE A 21 9.77 4.18 -2.05
C PHE A 21 8.73 5.27 -2.39
N VAL A 22 7.99 5.11 -3.48
CA VAL A 22 7.18 6.22 -4.03
C VAL A 22 5.96 6.53 -3.17
N GLU A 23 5.37 5.51 -2.54
CA GLU A 23 4.17 5.65 -1.70
C GLU A 23 4.51 5.91 -0.24
N LEU A 24 5.77 5.70 0.17
CA LEU A 24 6.24 5.99 1.53
C LEU A 24 5.73 7.33 2.06
N PRO A 25 5.84 8.48 1.34
CA PRO A 25 5.40 9.75 1.88
C PRO A 25 3.88 9.83 2.06
N SER A 26 3.10 9.23 1.16
CA SER A 26 1.63 9.20 1.24
C SER A 26 1.18 8.37 2.45
N ILE A 27 1.70 7.15 2.59
CA ILE A 27 1.37 6.24 3.69
C ILE A 27 1.84 6.81 5.03
N LEU A 28 3.00 7.48 5.07
CA LEU A 28 3.44 8.18 6.27
C LEU A 28 2.43 9.26 6.68
N MET A 29 1.89 10.02 5.74
CA MET A 29 0.86 11.03 6.04
C MET A 29 -0.45 10.42 6.54
N GLU A 30 -0.82 9.20 6.14
CA GLU A 30 -1.97 8.48 6.71
C GLU A 30 -1.78 8.23 8.22
N HIS A 31 -0.55 7.96 8.68
CA HIS A 31 -0.30 7.86 10.13
C HIS A 31 -0.53 9.19 10.87
N PHE A 32 -0.18 10.32 10.27
CA PHE A 32 -0.51 11.63 10.84
C PHE A 32 -2.02 11.84 10.91
N LEU A 33 -2.76 11.44 9.87
CA LEU A 33 -4.23 11.53 9.86
C LEU A 33 -4.90 10.59 10.88
N ASN A 34 -4.20 9.55 11.34
CA ASN A 34 -4.67 8.67 12.42
C ASN A 34 -4.24 9.14 13.82
N SER A 35 -3.47 10.23 13.93
CA SER A 35 -3.01 10.76 15.22
C SER A 35 -4.01 11.73 15.82
N ARG A 36 -4.46 11.44 17.06
CA ARG A 36 -5.38 12.34 17.80
C ARG A 36 -4.84 13.76 17.93
N THR A 37 -3.55 13.91 18.21
CA THR A 37 -2.89 15.22 18.36
C THR A 37 -2.90 16.02 17.05
N VAL A 38 -2.84 15.33 15.91
CA VAL A 38 -2.93 15.98 14.59
C VAL A 38 -4.38 16.29 14.26
N LEU A 39 -5.29 15.34 14.48
CA LEU A 39 -6.72 15.52 14.23
C LEU A 39 -7.33 16.66 15.05
N SER A 40 -6.83 16.92 16.28
CA SER A 40 -7.30 18.06 17.08
C SER A 40 -7.02 19.43 16.46
N LEU A 41 -6.11 19.53 15.48
CA LEU A 41 -5.91 20.78 14.73
C LEU A 41 -7.08 21.11 13.79
N PHE A 42 -7.95 20.13 13.50
CA PHE A 42 -9.08 20.28 12.60
C PHE A 42 -10.43 20.41 13.33
N ASP A 43 -10.47 20.27 14.67
CA ASP A 43 -11.67 20.49 15.48
C ASP A 43 -11.79 21.95 15.91
N LEU A 44 -12.35 22.77 15.01
CA LEU A 44 -12.43 24.23 15.16
C LEU A 44 -13.44 24.70 16.21
N GLU A 45 -14.41 23.86 16.59
CA GLU A 45 -15.55 24.24 17.44
C GLU A 45 -15.64 23.43 18.75
N GLY A 46 -14.67 22.56 19.04
CA GLY A 46 -14.71 21.68 20.22
C GLY A 46 -15.85 20.67 20.15
N THR A 47 -16.25 20.31 18.93
CA THR A 47 -17.37 19.40 18.70
C THR A 47 -17.02 18.00 19.22
N HIS A 48 -18.04 17.24 19.63
CA HIS A 48 -17.91 15.86 20.10
C HIS A 48 -17.20 14.90 19.11
N ALA A 49 -16.79 15.35 17.92
CA ALA A 49 -16.06 14.57 16.93
C ALA A 49 -14.77 13.93 17.49
N LEU A 50 -13.95 14.68 18.24
CA LEU A 50 -12.75 14.12 18.87
C LEU A 50 -13.08 13.07 19.95
N SER A 51 -14.22 13.21 20.63
CA SER A 51 -14.67 12.23 21.62
C SER A 51 -15.07 10.89 20.99
N GLN A 52 -15.54 10.89 19.74
CA GLN A 52 -15.86 9.68 18.97
C GLN A 52 -14.60 8.97 18.44
N ILE A 53 -13.50 9.70 18.19
CA ILE A 53 -12.22 9.12 17.75
C ILE A 53 -11.62 8.20 18.82
N ASN A 54 -11.90 8.46 20.10
CA ASN A 54 -11.47 7.57 21.20
C ASN A 54 -12.08 6.16 21.14
N HIS A 55 -13.07 5.94 20.27
CA HIS A 55 -13.82 4.69 20.16
C HIS A 55 -13.78 4.09 18.75
N ILE A 56 -12.87 4.51 17.87
CA ILE A 56 -12.66 3.80 16.61
C ILE A 56 -12.01 2.46 16.97
N PRO A 57 -12.73 1.33 16.89
CA PRO A 57 -12.15 0.02 17.15
C PRO A 57 -11.06 -0.25 16.11
N GLU A 58 -10.05 -1.04 16.45
CA GLU A 58 -9.18 -1.60 15.41
C GLU A 58 -10.05 -2.27 14.35
N ASP A 59 -9.82 -1.90 13.08
CA ASP A 59 -10.56 -2.47 11.97
C ASP A 59 -10.32 -4.00 11.93
N PRO A 60 -11.35 -4.82 12.20
CA PRO A 60 -11.21 -6.27 12.20
C PRO A 60 -10.80 -6.82 10.83
N CYS A 61 -11.01 -6.06 9.75
CA CYS A 61 -10.70 -6.45 8.38
C CYS A 61 -9.26 -6.11 7.95
N ASN A 62 -8.49 -5.33 8.73
CA ASN A 62 -7.14 -4.91 8.33
C ASN A 62 -6.21 -6.09 7.99
N SER A 63 -6.33 -7.20 8.72
CA SER A 63 -5.55 -8.41 8.45
C SER A 63 -5.97 -9.07 7.12
N ILE A 64 -7.26 -9.08 6.80
CA ILE A 64 -7.81 -9.62 5.55
C ILE A 64 -7.38 -8.74 4.37
N ASP A 65 -7.40 -7.43 4.54
CA ASP A 65 -6.95 -6.49 3.51
C ASP A 65 -5.45 -6.62 3.26
N THR A 66 -4.64 -6.68 4.32
CA THR A 66 -3.20 -6.91 4.21
C THR A 66 -2.91 -8.23 3.51
N TYR A 67 -3.64 -9.29 3.85
CA TYR A 67 -3.52 -10.58 3.17
C TYR A 67 -3.86 -10.50 1.68
N SER A 68 -4.93 -9.78 1.34
CA SER A 68 -5.33 -9.56 -0.06
C SER A 68 -4.25 -8.81 -0.83
N GLN A 69 -3.61 -7.81 -0.22
CA GLN A 69 -2.46 -7.11 -0.82
C GLN A 69 -1.25 -8.03 -1.03
N ILE A 70 -0.98 -8.97 -0.10
CA ILE A 70 0.07 -9.99 -0.27
C ILE A 70 -0.24 -10.90 -1.45
N LEU A 71 -1.48 -11.36 -1.60
CA LEU A 71 -1.86 -12.19 -2.74
C LEU A 71 -1.68 -11.46 -4.08
N LEU A 72 -2.08 -10.18 -4.15
CA LEU A 72 -1.88 -9.36 -5.35
C LEU A 72 -0.40 -9.17 -5.66
N ALA A 73 0.45 -8.96 -4.65
CA ALA A 73 1.89 -8.88 -4.82
C ALA A 73 2.48 -10.20 -5.33
N LEU A 74 2.06 -11.34 -4.79
CA LEU A 74 2.50 -12.66 -5.25
C LEU A 74 2.05 -12.92 -6.69
N LEU A 75 0.80 -12.61 -7.04
CA LEU A 75 0.28 -12.76 -8.38
C LEU A 75 1.08 -11.93 -9.41
N ASP A 76 1.36 -10.68 -9.05
CA ASP A 76 2.18 -9.78 -9.87
C ASP A 76 3.59 -10.34 -10.09
N GLN A 77 4.22 -10.94 -9.06
CA GLN A 77 5.50 -11.62 -9.23
C GLN A 77 5.40 -12.86 -10.14
N VAL A 78 4.36 -13.68 -10.01
CA VAL A 78 4.16 -14.86 -10.87
C VAL A 78 4.03 -14.42 -12.34
N TYR A 79 3.21 -13.42 -12.62
CA TYR A 79 2.98 -12.90 -13.98
C TYR A 79 4.17 -12.18 -14.60
N HIS A 80 5.17 -11.80 -13.81
CA HIS A 80 6.40 -11.17 -14.30
C HIS A 80 7.64 -12.04 -14.05
N SER A 81 7.43 -13.34 -13.79
CA SER A 81 8.51 -14.30 -13.63
C SER A 81 8.90 -14.93 -14.97
N PRO A 82 10.09 -15.58 -15.06
CA PRO A 82 10.50 -16.32 -16.25
C PRO A 82 9.51 -17.41 -16.70
N SER A 83 8.64 -17.89 -15.80
CA SER A 83 7.65 -18.93 -16.10
C SER A 83 6.73 -18.56 -17.26
N VAL A 84 6.48 -17.27 -17.48
CA VAL A 84 5.66 -16.78 -18.61
C VAL A 84 6.31 -17.08 -19.96
N LEU A 85 7.64 -17.06 -20.03
CA LEU A 85 8.40 -17.33 -21.26
C LEU A 85 8.75 -18.82 -21.39
N ASP A 86 9.04 -19.47 -20.26
CA ASP A 86 9.53 -20.85 -20.23
C ASP A 86 8.40 -21.89 -20.36
N ASN A 87 7.16 -21.51 -20.02
CA ASN A 87 5.99 -22.38 -20.12
C ASN A 87 5.10 -22.00 -21.32
N SER A 88 5.16 -22.80 -22.40
CA SER A 88 4.32 -22.62 -23.59
C SER A 88 2.82 -22.74 -23.32
N SER A 89 2.42 -23.27 -22.17
CA SER A 89 1.04 -23.43 -21.72
C SER A 89 0.69 -22.51 -20.56
N PHE A 90 1.47 -21.44 -20.33
CA PHE A 90 1.18 -20.44 -19.30
C PHE A 90 -0.21 -19.84 -19.48
N SER A 91 -0.97 -19.78 -18.39
CA SER A 91 -2.32 -19.23 -18.38
C SER A 91 -2.50 -18.37 -17.14
N THR A 92 -2.70 -17.06 -17.35
CA THR A 92 -2.92 -16.11 -16.24
C THR A 92 -4.11 -16.52 -15.37
N THR A 93 -5.22 -16.95 -15.98
CA THR A 93 -6.39 -17.44 -15.24
C THR A 93 -6.06 -18.68 -14.41
N HIS A 94 -5.23 -19.59 -14.93
CA HIS A 94 -4.83 -20.78 -14.19
C HIS A 94 -3.96 -20.42 -12.99
N GLU A 95 -2.94 -19.58 -13.17
CA GLU A 95 -2.05 -19.13 -12.09
C GLU A 95 -2.81 -18.34 -11.02
N LEU A 96 -3.76 -17.48 -11.41
CA LEU A 96 -4.65 -16.81 -10.46
C LEU A 96 -5.46 -17.82 -9.65
N ALA A 97 -6.05 -18.82 -10.33
CA ALA A 97 -6.85 -19.83 -9.68
C ALA A 97 -6.02 -20.69 -8.72
N ASP A 98 -4.83 -21.12 -9.13
CA ASP A 98 -3.91 -21.90 -8.32
C ASP A 98 -3.47 -21.12 -7.07
N LEU A 99 -3.08 -19.86 -7.24
CA LEU A 99 -2.67 -19.00 -6.12
C LEU A 99 -3.81 -18.81 -5.12
N HIS A 100 -5.03 -18.53 -5.57
CA HIS A 100 -6.20 -18.40 -4.70
C HIS A 100 -6.57 -19.72 -4.00
N ASN A 101 -6.45 -20.86 -4.68
CA ASN A 101 -6.81 -22.15 -4.10
C ASN A 101 -5.75 -22.68 -3.12
N THR A 102 -4.47 -22.34 -3.32
CA THR A 102 -3.37 -22.82 -2.48
C THR A 102 -2.97 -21.84 -1.37
N LYS A 103 -3.14 -20.54 -1.61
CA LYS A 103 -2.73 -19.45 -0.70
C LYS A 103 -3.85 -18.46 -0.42
N GLY A 104 -5.07 -18.63 -0.93
CA GLY A 104 -6.17 -17.70 -0.68
C GLY A 104 -6.98 -18.04 0.58
N LEU A 105 -7.56 -17.02 1.20
CA LEU A 105 -8.60 -17.21 2.23
C LEU A 105 -9.94 -17.63 1.61
N ILE A 106 -10.18 -17.21 0.37
CA ILE A 106 -11.40 -17.47 -0.40
C ILE A 106 -10.98 -18.17 -1.70
N PRO A 107 -11.56 -19.34 -2.01
CA PRO A 107 -11.21 -20.10 -3.20
C PRO A 107 -11.56 -19.33 -4.48
N HIS A 108 -10.88 -19.68 -5.57
CA HIS A 108 -11.15 -19.09 -6.87
C HIS A 108 -12.56 -19.42 -7.37
N VAL A 109 -13.24 -18.42 -7.94
CA VAL A 109 -14.56 -18.59 -8.56
C VAL A 109 -14.38 -18.86 -10.06
N ALA A 110 -14.73 -20.07 -10.49
CA ALA A 110 -14.61 -20.49 -11.88
C ALA A 110 -15.40 -19.58 -12.84
N GLY A 111 -14.89 -19.39 -14.06
CA GLY A 111 -15.49 -18.52 -15.07
C GLY A 111 -15.22 -17.02 -14.86
N THR A 112 -14.39 -16.66 -13.87
CA THR A 112 -13.96 -15.29 -13.64
C THR A 112 -12.54 -15.04 -14.17
N SER A 113 -12.25 -13.78 -14.50
CA SER A 113 -10.94 -13.33 -14.97
C SER A 113 -10.57 -12.01 -14.28
N PHE A 114 -10.51 -12.01 -12.95
CA PHE A 114 -10.22 -10.80 -12.15
C PHE A 114 -8.95 -10.07 -12.60
N GLN A 115 -7.93 -10.81 -13.05
CA GLN A 115 -6.67 -10.24 -13.48
C GLN A 115 -6.80 -9.25 -14.65
N THR A 116 -7.88 -9.29 -15.43
CA THR A 116 -8.12 -8.30 -16.50
C THR A 116 -8.53 -6.93 -15.96
N GLN A 117 -8.97 -6.87 -14.70
CA GLN A 117 -9.30 -5.65 -13.98
C GLN A 117 -8.14 -5.15 -13.12
N PHE A 118 -7.08 -5.95 -12.98
CA PHE A 118 -5.91 -5.59 -12.19
C PHE A 118 -4.98 -4.68 -13.00
N GLY A 119 -5.38 -3.41 -13.14
CA GLY A 119 -4.69 -2.43 -14.00
C GLY A 119 -3.22 -2.18 -13.64
N HIS A 120 -2.82 -2.43 -12.39
CA HIS A 120 -1.43 -2.27 -11.93
C HIS A 120 -0.44 -3.13 -12.72
N LEU A 121 -0.89 -4.29 -13.23
CA LEU A 121 -0.08 -5.17 -14.06
C LEU A 121 0.47 -4.45 -15.30
N PHE A 122 -0.18 -3.37 -15.75
CA PHE A 122 0.22 -2.57 -16.90
C PHE A 122 0.84 -1.25 -16.44
N GLY A 123 2.15 -1.09 -16.68
CA GLY A 123 2.90 0.12 -16.32
C GLY A 123 3.61 0.05 -14.96
N TYR A 124 3.17 -0.81 -14.06
CA TYR A 124 3.79 -1.05 -12.74
C TYR A 124 4.01 -2.55 -12.45
N GLY A 125 4.10 -3.36 -13.51
CA GLY A 125 4.31 -4.79 -13.40
C GLY A 125 5.57 -5.14 -12.60
N ALA A 126 5.48 -6.22 -11.82
CA ALA A 126 6.50 -6.72 -10.91
C ALA A 126 6.80 -5.83 -9.68
N THR A 127 6.05 -4.74 -9.46
CA THR A 127 6.30 -3.82 -8.35
C THR A 127 5.16 -3.74 -7.33
N TYR A 128 4.08 -4.51 -7.42
CA TYR A 128 2.95 -4.37 -6.48
C TYR A 128 3.33 -4.64 -5.01
N TYR A 129 4.41 -5.40 -4.78
CA TYR A 129 4.96 -5.60 -3.43
C TYR A 129 5.41 -4.29 -2.76
N SER A 130 5.67 -3.22 -3.53
CA SER A 130 6.12 -1.94 -3.00
C SER A 130 5.14 -1.36 -1.99
N TYR A 131 3.83 -1.50 -2.19
CA TYR A 131 2.83 -1.02 -1.23
C TYR A 131 3.02 -1.62 0.17
N LEU A 132 3.34 -2.91 0.26
CA LEU A 132 3.59 -3.57 1.55
C LEU A 132 4.92 -3.13 2.15
N PHE A 133 5.94 -2.95 1.31
CA PHE A 133 7.26 -2.50 1.74
C PHE A 133 7.23 -1.06 2.25
N ASP A 134 6.60 -0.15 1.51
CA ASP A 134 6.38 1.25 1.88
C ASP A 134 5.58 1.37 3.18
N ARG A 135 4.53 0.55 3.38
CA ARG A 135 3.81 0.47 4.66
C ARG A 135 4.71 0.09 5.83
N ALA A 136 5.58 -0.91 5.64
CA ALA A 136 6.50 -1.34 6.69
C ALA A 136 7.51 -0.24 7.06
N ILE A 137 8.07 0.44 6.06
CA ILE A 137 9.03 1.54 6.29
C ILE A 137 8.31 2.75 6.92
N ALA A 138 7.15 3.16 6.39
CA ALA A 138 6.37 4.29 6.90
C ALA A 138 5.96 4.07 8.36
N SER A 139 5.50 2.86 8.70
CA SER A 139 5.17 2.48 10.09
C SER A 139 6.38 2.60 11.02
N ARG A 140 7.56 2.17 10.56
CA ARG A 140 8.81 2.34 11.32
C ARG A 140 9.17 3.82 11.50
N VAL A 141 9.16 4.60 10.42
CA VAL A 141 9.46 6.04 10.47
C VAL A 141 8.50 6.76 11.42
N TRP A 142 7.19 6.49 11.31
CA TRP A 142 6.19 7.03 12.22
C TRP A 142 6.51 6.68 13.68
N LYS A 143 6.72 5.40 13.98
CA LYS A 143 6.95 4.91 15.35
C LYS A 143 8.19 5.53 15.98
N GLU A 144 9.30 5.58 15.25
CA GLU A 144 10.61 5.96 15.80
C GLU A 144 10.83 7.47 15.80
N VAL A 145 10.21 8.21 14.86
CA VAL A 145 10.47 9.64 14.67
C VAL A 145 9.32 10.51 15.16
N PHE A 146 8.08 10.20 14.77
CA PHE A 146 6.95 11.14 14.91
C PHE A 146 5.98 10.80 16.04
N LYS A 147 5.82 9.51 16.39
CA LYS A 147 4.78 9.04 17.32
C LYS A 147 4.81 9.75 18.68
N LYS A 148 6.00 10.08 19.19
CA LYS A 148 6.17 10.75 20.50
C LYS A 148 5.68 12.19 20.47
N ASN A 149 5.97 12.93 19.40
CA ASN A 149 5.57 14.32 19.25
C ASN A 149 5.29 14.64 17.77
N PRO A 150 4.09 14.30 17.26
CA PRO A 150 3.80 14.41 15.83
C PRO A 150 3.66 15.85 15.34
N LEU A 151 3.58 16.83 16.24
CA LEU A 151 3.55 18.25 15.88
C LEU A 151 4.93 18.93 16.02
N SER A 152 5.97 18.19 16.38
CA SER A 152 7.32 18.73 16.48
C SER A 152 7.78 19.25 15.13
N ARG A 153 8.15 20.52 15.08
CA ARG A 153 8.73 21.16 13.88
C ARG A 153 10.26 21.03 13.84
N GLU A 154 10.84 20.64 14.96
CA GLU A 154 12.26 20.35 15.14
C GLU A 154 12.40 18.84 15.36
N LEU A 155 13.35 18.22 14.64
CA LEU A 155 13.75 16.82 14.83
C LEU A 155 14.91 16.77 15.83
#